data_AF-A0AAV3S550-F1
#
_entry.id   AF-A0AAV3S550-F1
#
_cell.length_a   1.000
_cell.length_b   1.000
_cell.length_c   1.000
_cell.angle_alpha   90.00
_cell.angle_beta   90.00
_cell.angle_gamma   90.00
#
_symmetry.space_group_name_H-M   'P 1'
#
loop_
_entity.id
_entity.type
_entity.pdbx_description
1 polymer ?
#
loop_
_entity_poly.entity_id
_entity_poly.type
_entity_poly.pdbx_seq_one_letter_code
_entity_poly.pdbx_strand_id
1 'polypeptide(L)'
;MDAAGNRLEQLRESPHLRRVFNHTPAQNDAGEYIENHFDFRNFLDEDVTILLDLGDLRPEAQQAVTLLLLSNLWDAVQVRRRDGQTDYENLTNLIIEEAAPVASTRLVSEQLLPQGRSFGLSMGLVMQFPGQVRNRSERAYDEVLNNIKTKLIGNISMERDLAESLAHEGLSPTELRNRVNTLPSGEWIAQLPSPAFGETGPSPFSMKPLPIAEGHPESDTPLTEMEASQFESVTLPRIVERTQRQYGLSAESDTAADDGWGSGSDNSTSPEAETTHSESTMLSGSPNETSSDSTATESSPLLGGGDSTNDSEMSASESASESASSESEADTSPVDAGGVSVPDAELDRRGLSRDDARFLQDVLDVMNGAADAQSLLEPMSELRDEYADLDIQRLLDQDLLAQASACGRTYYTVLPAGRELLGERLAVGPGQGDIGERTPHKVGVELLRRWLQDHKSVTRVETYYEHDPETVFDVAGFDDDGTLVWVGEVEMASHNNDAPIGDYDKMSVVDADVVWAFNRRSFAVETIDTLADADRLADNVSGRATRSFAGIRDAVSELDAAGLTTVQSFNHLDETYNE
;
A
#
# COMPACT_ATOMS: atom_id res chain seq x y z
N MET A 1 -15.15 -15.51 -9.85
CA MET A 1 -14.10 -16.52 -9.57
C MET A 1 -13.51 -17.06 -10.88
N ASP A 2 -12.78 -16.27 -11.69
CA ASP A 2 -12.20 -16.84 -12.93
C ASP A 2 -10.96 -16.10 -13.48
N ALA A 3 -10.05 -15.70 -12.59
CA ALA A 3 -8.73 -15.15 -12.96
C ALA A 3 -7.57 -15.89 -12.28
N ALA A 4 -7.82 -16.51 -11.12
CA ALA A 4 -6.86 -17.37 -10.43
C ALA A 4 -6.71 -18.76 -11.10
N GLY A 5 -7.81 -19.30 -11.68
CA GLY A 5 -7.81 -20.59 -12.38
C GLY A 5 -6.93 -20.58 -13.63
N ASN A 6 -7.06 -19.56 -14.47
CA ASN A 6 -6.25 -19.42 -15.69
C ASN A 6 -4.75 -19.21 -15.42
N ARG A 7 -4.37 -18.64 -14.27
CA ARG A 7 -2.95 -18.46 -13.88
C ARG A 7 -2.31 -19.74 -13.37
N LEU A 8 -3.09 -20.59 -12.70
CA LEU A 8 -2.65 -21.92 -12.26
C LEU A 8 -2.52 -22.89 -13.46
N GLU A 9 -3.37 -22.74 -14.48
CA GLU A 9 -3.30 -23.51 -15.72
C GLU A 9 -2.00 -23.20 -16.51
N GLN A 10 -1.56 -21.94 -16.55
CA GLN A 10 -0.27 -21.56 -17.15
C GLN A 10 0.95 -22.07 -16.36
N LEU A 11 0.86 -22.16 -15.03
CA LEU A 11 1.88 -22.80 -14.18
C LEU A 11 1.96 -24.31 -14.40
N ARG A 12 0.87 -24.96 -14.81
CA ARG A 12 0.85 -26.40 -15.17
C ARG A 12 1.56 -26.70 -16.49
N GLU A 13 1.70 -25.72 -17.39
CA GLU A 13 2.33 -25.93 -18.70
C GLU A 13 3.88 -25.99 -18.66
N SER A 14 4.53 -25.55 -17.58
CA SER A 14 5.98 -25.68 -17.42
C SER A 14 6.36 -26.74 -16.37
N PRO A 15 6.77 -27.96 -16.78
CA PRO A 15 7.15 -29.04 -15.87
C PRO A 15 8.24 -28.65 -14.87
N HIS A 16 9.14 -27.75 -15.28
CA HIS A 16 10.30 -27.31 -14.49
C HIS A 16 9.87 -26.39 -13.34
N LEU A 17 8.94 -25.45 -13.58
CA LEU A 17 8.44 -24.54 -12.55
C LEU A 17 7.58 -25.28 -11.52
N ARG A 18 6.77 -26.24 -11.96
CA ARG A 18 5.99 -27.11 -11.07
C ARG A 18 6.90 -27.91 -10.12
N ARG A 19 8.08 -28.34 -10.56
CA ARG A 19 9.04 -29.08 -9.73
C ARG A 19 9.75 -28.20 -8.70
N VAL A 20 10.09 -26.96 -9.05
CA VAL A 20 10.72 -26.00 -8.12
C VAL A 20 9.74 -25.57 -7.02
N PHE A 21 8.46 -25.40 -7.36
CA PHE A 21 7.43 -24.85 -6.47
C PHE A 21 6.34 -25.84 -6.07
N ASN A 22 6.59 -27.14 -6.20
CA ASN A 22 5.66 -28.18 -5.77
C ASN A 22 5.50 -28.07 -4.25
N HIS A 23 4.38 -27.49 -3.82
CA HIS A 23 3.95 -27.32 -2.44
C HIS A 23 3.23 -28.57 -1.90
N THR A 24 3.10 -29.61 -2.73
CA THR A 24 2.63 -30.93 -2.30
C THR A 24 3.87 -31.80 -2.12
N PRO A 25 4.23 -32.17 -0.89
CA PRO A 25 5.40 -33.00 -0.66
C PRO A 25 5.07 -34.40 -1.22
N ALA A 26 5.62 -34.72 -2.38
CA ALA A 26 5.45 -36.03 -2.99
C ALA A 26 6.17 -37.04 -2.08
N GLN A 27 5.56 -38.16 -1.72
CA GLN A 27 6.26 -39.19 -0.95
C GLN A 27 6.92 -40.17 -1.92
N ASN A 28 8.15 -40.58 -1.63
CA ASN A 28 8.77 -41.70 -2.34
C ASN A 28 8.04 -43.01 -2.00
N ASP A 29 8.36 -44.10 -2.71
CA ASP A 29 7.77 -45.44 -2.46
C ASP A 29 8.01 -45.98 -1.03
N ALA A 30 8.91 -45.33 -0.26
CA ALA A 30 9.19 -45.63 1.13
C ALA A 30 8.39 -44.77 2.13
N GLY A 31 7.53 -43.85 1.64
CA GLY A 31 6.72 -42.94 2.46
C GLY A 31 7.49 -41.72 2.99
N GLU A 32 8.71 -41.49 2.54
CA GLU A 32 9.48 -40.29 2.90
C GLU A 32 9.09 -39.14 1.97
N TYR A 33 8.89 -37.95 2.55
CA TYR A 33 8.63 -36.75 1.78
C TYR A 33 9.83 -36.41 0.90
N ILE A 34 9.61 -36.30 -0.41
CA ILE A 34 10.53 -35.75 -1.40
C ILE A 34 10.61 -34.26 -1.09
N GLU A 35 11.79 -33.81 -0.69
CA GLU A 35 12.06 -32.47 -0.23
C GLU A 35 11.73 -31.42 -1.30
N ASN A 36 11.17 -30.28 -0.86
CA ASN A 36 11.14 -29.08 -1.68
C ASN A 36 12.58 -28.70 -2.02
N HIS A 37 12.93 -28.62 -3.31
CA HIS A 37 14.30 -28.29 -3.72
C HIS A 37 14.70 -26.85 -3.36
N PHE A 38 13.74 -25.96 -3.18
CA PHE A 38 13.98 -24.58 -2.76
C PHE A 38 12.88 -24.13 -1.79
N ASP A 39 13.29 -23.62 -0.63
CA ASP A 39 12.40 -23.13 0.41
C ASP A 39 13.07 -21.97 1.14
N PHE A 40 12.41 -20.81 1.17
CA PHE A 40 12.96 -19.62 1.83
C PHE A 40 13.21 -19.85 3.32
N ARG A 41 12.45 -20.72 3.98
CA ARG A 41 12.62 -21.04 5.41
C ARG A 41 14.01 -21.55 5.76
N ASN A 42 14.71 -22.18 4.80
CA ASN A 42 16.07 -22.67 5.00
C ASN A 42 17.12 -21.55 4.99
N PHE A 43 16.78 -20.36 4.48
CA PHE A 43 17.71 -19.25 4.26
C PHE A 43 17.39 -18.00 5.09
N LEU A 44 16.21 -17.93 5.73
CA LEU A 44 15.80 -16.74 6.49
C LEU A 44 16.72 -16.41 7.68
N ASP A 45 17.50 -17.38 8.15
CA ASP A 45 18.46 -17.25 9.24
C ASP A 45 19.93 -17.23 8.77
N GLU A 46 20.19 -17.22 7.46
CA GLU A 46 21.53 -17.21 6.89
C GLU A 46 21.89 -15.83 6.30
N ASP A 47 23.15 -15.41 6.44
CA ASP A 47 23.70 -14.22 5.75
C ASP A 47 24.06 -14.58 4.29
N VAL A 48 23.02 -14.68 3.46
CA VAL A 48 23.14 -15.11 2.07
C VAL A 48 22.43 -14.16 1.11
N THR A 49 23.05 -13.95 -0.06
CA THR A 49 22.44 -13.24 -1.18
C THR A 49 21.91 -14.24 -2.19
N ILE A 50 20.59 -14.25 -2.40
CA ILE A 50 19.93 -15.09 -3.40
C ILE A 50 19.63 -14.23 -4.63
N LEU A 51 20.18 -14.62 -5.78
CA LEU A 51 19.90 -13.98 -7.07
C LEU A 51 19.01 -14.91 -7.91
N LEU A 52 17.88 -14.38 -8.37
CA LEU A 52 16.92 -15.10 -9.19
C LEU A 52 16.88 -14.45 -10.57
N ASP A 53 17.57 -15.07 -11.53
CA ASP A 53 17.56 -14.63 -12.92
C ASP A 53 16.33 -15.20 -13.63
N LEU A 54 15.44 -14.30 -14.06
CA LEU A 54 14.22 -14.62 -14.78
C LEU A 54 14.20 -14.01 -16.19
N GLY A 55 15.33 -13.47 -16.67
CA GLY A 55 15.41 -12.69 -17.92
C GLY A 55 15.14 -13.50 -19.19
N ASP A 56 15.38 -14.81 -19.15
CA ASP A 56 15.11 -15.72 -20.28
C ASP A 56 13.65 -16.19 -20.36
N LEU A 57 12.79 -15.78 -19.41
CA LEU A 57 11.38 -16.11 -19.41
C LEU A 57 10.56 -15.09 -20.22
N ARG A 58 9.43 -15.55 -20.78
CA ARG A 58 8.44 -14.63 -21.36
C ARG A 58 7.88 -13.71 -20.26
N PRO A 59 7.52 -12.46 -20.56
CA PRO A 59 7.05 -11.51 -19.55
C PRO A 59 5.92 -12.02 -18.65
N GLU A 60 4.94 -12.73 -19.21
CA GLU A 60 3.83 -13.30 -18.45
C GLU A 60 4.30 -14.42 -17.49
N ALA A 61 5.23 -15.25 -17.96
CA ALA A 61 5.82 -16.32 -17.16
C ALA A 61 6.74 -15.76 -16.06
N GLN A 62 7.54 -14.75 -16.38
CA GLN A 62 8.36 -14.01 -15.41
C GLN A 62 7.47 -13.44 -14.30
N GLN A 63 6.37 -12.75 -14.63
CA GLN A 63 5.45 -12.21 -13.64
C GLN A 63 4.83 -13.30 -12.76
N ALA A 64 4.38 -14.41 -13.35
CA ALA A 64 3.78 -15.52 -12.62
C ALA A 64 4.78 -16.17 -11.65
N VAL A 65 6.01 -16.40 -12.10
CA VAL A 65 7.09 -16.98 -11.28
C VAL A 65 7.47 -16.04 -10.14
N THR A 66 7.61 -14.75 -10.41
CA THR A 66 7.88 -13.74 -9.37
C THR A 66 6.77 -13.74 -8.31
N LEU A 67 5.49 -13.76 -8.70
CA LEU A 67 4.38 -13.78 -7.73
C LEU A 67 4.38 -15.04 -6.87
N LEU A 68 4.72 -16.19 -7.46
CA LEU A 68 4.81 -17.45 -6.74
C LEU A 68 5.96 -17.44 -5.71
N LEU A 69 7.12 -16.92 -6.10
CA LEU A 69 8.26 -16.69 -5.21
C LEU A 69 7.89 -15.76 -4.06
N LEU A 70 7.22 -14.65 -4.36
CA LEU A 70 6.77 -13.69 -3.35
C LEU A 70 5.76 -14.31 -2.38
N SER A 71 4.83 -15.13 -2.88
CA SER A 71 3.86 -15.83 -2.03
C SER A 71 4.57 -16.80 -1.09
N ASN A 72 5.53 -17.58 -1.60
CA ASN A 72 6.32 -18.51 -0.79
C ASN A 72 7.16 -17.77 0.27
N LEU A 73 7.82 -16.67 -0.12
CA LEU A 73 8.58 -15.85 0.81
C LEU A 73 7.68 -15.25 1.89
N TRP A 74 6.50 -14.77 1.52
CA TRP A 74 5.53 -14.21 2.45
C TRP A 74 5.10 -15.24 3.50
N ASP A 75 4.73 -16.44 3.07
CA ASP A 75 4.39 -17.54 3.97
C ASP A 75 5.56 -17.88 4.90
N ALA A 76 6.79 -17.91 4.38
CA ALA A 76 7.99 -18.22 5.16
C ALA A 76 8.24 -17.19 6.28
N VAL A 77 8.14 -15.89 5.98
CA VAL A 77 8.34 -14.82 6.99
C VAL A 77 7.20 -14.77 8.01
N GLN A 78 5.97 -15.10 7.61
CA GLN A 78 4.83 -15.22 8.51
C GLN A 78 5.00 -16.37 9.50
N VAL A 79 5.45 -17.54 9.03
CA VAL A 79 5.74 -18.71 9.87
C VAL A 79 6.85 -18.40 10.87
N ARG A 80 7.95 -17.78 10.42
CA ARG A 80 9.07 -17.36 11.29
C ARG A 80 8.58 -16.52 12.47
N ARG A 81 7.72 -15.55 12.23
CA ARG A 81 7.13 -14.70 13.29
C ARG A 81 6.22 -15.49 14.24
N ARG A 82 5.40 -16.41 13.71
CA ARG A 82 4.50 -17.24 14.53
C ARG A 82 5.27 -18.16 15.47
N ASP A 83 6.42 -18.66 15.03
CA ASP A 83 7.24 -19.59 15.81
C ASP A 83 8.11 -18.88 16.88
N GLY A 84 7.86 -17.58 17.11
CA GLY A 84 8.43 -16.82 18.23
C GLY A 84 9.83 -16.29 17.97
N GLN A 85 10.38 -16.46 16.77
CA GLN A 85 11.61 -15.79 16.33
C GLN A 85 11.28 -14.33 15.98
N THR A 86 11.19 -13.49 17.01
CA THR A 86 10.96 -12.05 16.88
C THR A 86 12.24 -11.23 16.99
N ASP A 87 13.40 -11.89 17.08
CA ASP A 87 14.68 -11.19 17.04
C ASP A 87 14.87 -10.59 15.65
N TYR A 88 14.84 -9.26 15.60
CA TYR A 88 15.09 -8.46 14.41
C TYR A 88 16.56 -8.54 13.94
N GLU A 89 17.33 -9.54 14.40
CA GLU A 89 18.72 -9.75 13.99
C GLU A 89 18.83 -10.11 12.51
N ASN A 90 17.85 -10.87 11.98
CA ASN A 90 17.85 -11.33 10.59
C ASN A 90 16.77 -10.64 9.75
N LEU A 91 17.15 -9.56 9.05
CA LEU A 91 16.28 -8.84 8.12
C LEU A 91 16.38 -9.42 6.72
N THR A 92 15.23 -9.70 6.10
CA THR A 92 15.18 -10.09 4.69
C THR A 92 15.04 -8.83 3.84
N ASN A 93 16.02 -8.58 2.95
CA ASN A 93 15.95 -7.50 1.98
C ASN A 93 15.58 -8.06 0.60
N LEU A 94 14.37 -7.75 0.14
CA LEU A 94 13.85 -8.15 -1.16
C LEU A 94 14.01 -6.99 -2.15
N ILE A 95 14.68 -7.22 -3.28
CA ILE A 95 14.76 -6.25 -4.39
C ILE A 95 14.09 -6.88 -5.60
N ILE A 96 13.12 -6.16 -6.18
CA ILE A 96 12.43 -6.58 -7.39
C ILE A 96 12.83 -5.64 -8.53
N GLU A 97 13.56 -6.16 -9.51
CA GLU A 97 13.75 -5.47 -10.79
C GLU A 97 12.52 -5.60 -11.68
N GLU A 98 12.29 -4.61 -12.55
CA GLU A 98 11.09 -4.49 -13.37
C GLU A 98 9.78 -4.65 -12.57
N ALA A 99 9.72 -4.00 -11.41
CA ALA A 99 8.68 -4.26 -10.42
C ALA A 99 7.27 -3.84 -10.85
N ALA A 100 7.09 -3.02 -11.88
CA ALA A 100 5.79 -2.39 -12.18
C ALA A 100 4.62 -3.39 -12.39
N PRO A 101 4.75 -4.50 -13.14
CA PRO A 101 3.68 -5.47 -13.28
C PRO A 101 3.31 -6.17 -11.96
N VAL A 102 4.30 -6.39 -11.10
CA VAL A 102 4.15 -7.13 -9.85
C VAL A 102 3.67 -6.23 -8.70
N ALA A 103 4.10 -4.97 -8.68
CA ALA A 103 3.70 -3.96 -7.70
C ALA A 103 2.19 -3.66 -7.72
N SER A 104 1.56 -3.76 -8.89
CA SER A 104 0.11 -3.59 -9.05
C SER A 104 -0.74 -4.73 -8.48
N THR A 105 -0.12 -5.84 -8.06
CA THR A 105 -0.85 -7.00 -7.55
C THR A 105 -1.25 -6.83 -6.09
N ARG A 106 -2.36 -7.45 -5.67
CA ARG A 106 -2.84 -7.41 -4.28
C ARG A 106 -1.83 -7.97 -3.28
N LEU A 107 -1.07 -9.01 -3.64
CA LEU A 107 -0.04 -9.56 -2.75
C LEU A 107 1.00 -8.50 -2.39
N VAL A 108 1.46 -7.71 -3.37
CA VAL A 108 2.45 -6.68 -3.11
C VAL A 108 1.83 -5.44 -2.47
N SER A 109 0.74 -4.92 -3.04
CA SER A 109 0.15 -3.67 -2.58
C SER A 109 -0.59 -3.79 -1.25
N GLU A 110 -1.34 -4.86 -0.99
CA GLU A 110 -2.20 -4.97 0.20
C GLU A 110 -1.54 -5.75 1.35
N GLN A 111 -0.53 -6.57 1.07
CA GLN A 111 0.09 -7.43 2.07
C GLN A 111 1.57 -7.09 2.31
N LEU A 112 2.42 -7.24 1.30
CA LEU A 112 3.87 -7.08 1.50
C LEU A 112 4.27 -5.63 1.82
N LEU A 113 3.76 -4.63 1.07
CA LEU A 113 4.08 -3.22 1.33
C LEU A 113 3.59 -2.75 2.72
N PRO A 114 2.33 -3.00 3.13
CA PRO A 114 1.83 -2.47 4.40
C PRO A 114 2.32 -3.28 5.60
N GLN A 115 2.45 -4.61 5.46
CA GLN A 115 2.69 -5.50 6.60
C GLN A 115 4.12 -6.02 6.69
N GLY A 116 4.89 -6.05 5.59
CA GLY A 116 6.21 -6.70 5.51
C GLY A 116 7.19 -6.27 6.59
N ARG A 117 7.17 -4.98 6.96
CA ARG A 117 8.02 -4.43 8.04
C ARG A 117 7.81 -5.15 9.37
N SER A 118 6.58 -5.54 9.69
CA SER A 118 6.25 -6.24 10.93
C SER A 118 6.73 -7.71 10.96
N PHE A 119 7.20 -8.23 9.82
CA PHE A 119 7.75 -9.58 9.67
C PHE A 119 9.27 -9.57 9.38
N GLY A 120 9.93 -8.41 9.51
CA GLY A 120 11.36 -8.28 9.21
C GLY A 120 11.68 -8.35 7.72
N LEU A 121 10.72 -8.03 6.85
CA LEU A 121 10.87 -7.98 5.40
C LEU A 121 10.94 -6.51 4.95
N SER A 122 12.08 -6.13 4.39
CA SER A 122 12.29 -4.88 3.67
C SER A 122 12.13 -5.12 2.17
N MET A 123 11.53 -4.17 1.46
CA MET A 123 11.27 -4.30 0.02
C MET A 123 11.74 -3.07 -0.76
N GLY A 124 12.52 -3.31 -1.80
CA GLY A 124 12.95 -2.34 -2.80
C GLY A 124 12.31 -2.66 -4.16
N LEU A 125 11.63 -1.67 -4.74
CA LEU A 125 11.02 -1.79 -6.07
C LEU A 125 11.82 -0.95 -7.07
N VAL A 126 12.35 -1.58 -8.11
CA VAL A 126 13.09 -0.89 -9.17
C VAL A 126 12.23 -0.86 -10.44
N MET A 127 11.98 0.34 -10.97
CA MET A 127 11.12 0.53 -12.14
C MET A 127 11.57 1.73 -12.97
N GLN A 128 11.46 1.61 -14.29
CA GLN A 128 11.76 2.71 -15.22
C GLN A 128 10.58 3.67 -15.39
N PHE A 129 9.35 3.14 -15.33
CA PHE A 129 8.11 3.88 -15.57
C PHE A 129 7.08 3.60 -14.47
N PRO A 130 7.08 4.38 -13.37
CA PRO A 130 6.13 4.21 -12.26
C PRO A 130 4.65 4.27 -12.69
N GLY A 131 4.30 5.10 -13.68
CA GLY A 131 2.94 5.18 -14.21
C GLY A 131 2.37 3.86 -14.77
N GLN A 132 3.22 2.87 -15.07
CA GLN A 132 2.76 1.53 -15.41
C GLN A 132 2.02 0.81 -14.26
N VAL A 133 2.31 1.16 -13.01
CA VAL A 133 1.57 0.66 -11.85
C VAL A 133 0.19 1.29 -11.85
N ARG A 134 0.11 2.62 -12.03
CA ARG A 134 -1.14 3.37 -12.10
C ARG A 134 -2.08 2.85 -13.18
N ASN A 135 -1.57 2.65 -14.39
CA ASN A 135 -2.34 2.11 -15.52
C ASN A 135 -2.97 0.73 -15.24
N ARG A 136 -2.43 -0.01 -14.27
CA ARG A 136 -2.96 -1.32 -13.84
C ARG A 136 -3.85 -1.21 -12.61
N SER A 137 -3.51 -0.33 -11.68
CA SER A 137 -4.28 -0.03 -10.47
C SER A 137 -3.80 1.29 -9.85
N GLU A 138 -4.69 2.29 -9.84
CA GLU A 138 -4.40 3.56 -9.16
C GLU A 138 -4.22 3.36 -7.66
N ARG A 139 -5.08 2.57 -7.01
CA ARG A 139 -4.94 2.20 -5.60
C ARG A 139 -3.55 1.62 -5.28
N ALA A 140 -3.05 0.70 -6.11
CA ALA A 140 -1.73 0.13 -5.90
C ALA A 140 -0.60 1.15 -6.14
N TYR A 141 -0.81 2.11 -7.03
CA TYR A 141 0.14 3.20 -7.27
C TYR A 141 0.22 4.14 -6.06
N ASP A 142 -0.92 4.52 -5.48
CA ASP A 142 -0.96 5.32 -4.25
C ASP A 142 -0.29 4.57 -3.08
N GLU A 143 -0.54 3.28 -2.98
CA GLU A 143 0.08 2.42 -1.95
C GLU A 143 1.60 2.39 -2.08
N VAL A 144 2.12 2.31 -3.32
CA VAL A 144 3.55 2.39 -3.64
C VAL A 144 4.10 3.78 -3.28
N LEU A 145 3.40 4.87 -3.63
CA LEU A 145 3.86 6.23 -3.34
C LEU A 145 3.87 6.56 -1.84
N ASN A 146 2.92 6.02 -1.08
CA ASN A 146 2.69 6.35 0.33
C ASN A 146 3.46 5.45 1.30
N ASN A 147 3.59 4.15 1.03
CA ASN A 147 4.28 3.21 1.94
C ASN A 147 5.80 3.19 1.74
N ILE A 148 6.27 3.55 0.55
CA ILE A 148 7.70 3.63 0.25
C ILE A 148 8.24 4.99 0.71
N LYS A 149 8.96 4.97 1.84
CA LYS A 149 9.51 6.18 2.46
C LYS A 149 10.88 6.58 1.93
N THR A 150 11.63 5.63 1.36
CA THR A 150 12.93 5.87 0.74
C THR A 150 12.76 5.84 -0.78
N LYS A 151 13.05 6.96 -1.45
CA LYS A 151 12.92 7.07 -2.90
C LYS A 151 14.27 7.48 -3.50
N LEU A 152 14.76 6.69 -4.46
CA LEU A 152 15.95 6.98 -5.26
C LEU A 152 15.52 7.21 -6.70
N ILE A 153 15.72 8.43 -7.20
CA ILE A 153 15.16 8.86 -8.48
C ILE A 153 16.28 9.31 -9.40
N GLY A 154 16.46 8.57 -10.49
CA GLY A 154 17.38 8.95 -11.57
C GLY A 154 16.72 9.92 -12.55
N ASN A 155 17.35 10.12 -13.71
CA ASN A 155 16.79 10.93 -14.80
C ASN A 155 15.63 10.18 -15.49
N ILE A 156 14.43 10.31 -14.91
CA ILE A 156 13.17 9.82 -15.48
C ILE A 156 12.24 11.01 -15.74
N SER A 157 11.34 10.87 -16.72
CA SER A 157 10.26 11.84 -16.91
C SER A 157 9.35 11.83 -15.67
N MET A 158 9.49 12.85 -14.83
CA MET A 158 8.77 12.90 -13.57
C MET A 158 7.32 13.34 -13.78
N GLU A 159 6.40 12.43 -13.44
CA GLU A 159 4.95 12.64 -13.42
C GLU A 159 4.54 13.58 -12.27
N ARG A 160 3.33 14.17 -12.39
CA ARG A 160 2.85 15.17 -11.42
C ARG A 160 2.69 14.58 -10.02
N ASP A 161 2.05 13.42 -9.92
CA ASP A 161 1.72 12.78 -8.63
C ASP A 161 3.00 12.32 -7.91
N LEU A 162 3.97 11.80 -8.67
CA LEU A 162 5.30 11.50 -8.15
C LEU A 162 5.98 12.77 -7.63
N ALA A 163 5.95 13.87 -8.38
CA ALA A 163 6.54 15.14 -7.95
C ALA A 163 5.85 15.74 -6.70
N GLU A 164 4.53 15.63 -6.62
CA GLU A 164 3.75 16.07 -5.46
C GLU A 164 4.09 15.25 -4.22
N SER A 165 4.28 13.93 -4.36
CA SER A 165 4.72 13.04 -3.26
C SER A 165 6.14 13.33 -2.74
N LEU A 166 6.94 14.07 -3.50
CA LEU A 166 8.35 14.37 -3.21
C LEU A 166 8.57 15.82 -2.76
N ALA A 167 7.57 16.68 -2.95
CA ALA A 167 7.68 18.09 -2.62
C ALA A 167 7.78 18.31 -1.11
N HIS A 168 8.51 19.35 -0.71
CA HIS A 168 8.70 19.73 0.69
C HIS A 168 8.78 21.26 0.80
N GLU A 169 8.71 21.81 2.02
CA GLU A 169 8.52 23.24 2.35
C GLU A 169 9.49 24.24 1.67
N GLY A 170 10.59 23.77 1.06
CA GLY A 170 11.55 24.59 0.30
C GLY A 170 11.73 24.22 -1.18
N LEU A 171 10.95 23.29 -1.73
CA LEU A 171 11.07 22.81 -3.11
C LEU A 171 9.70 22.44 -3.67
N SER A 172 9.21 23.24 -4.62
CA SER A 172 7.92 23.00 -5.25
C SER A 172 7.95 21.77 -6.17
N PRO A 173 6.80 21.10 -6.43
CA PRO A 173 6.73 19.98 -7.38
C PRO A 173 7.31 20.34 -8.75
N THR A 174 7.08 21.57 -9.22
CA THR A 174 7.59 22.07 -10.50
C THR A 174 9.11 22.20 -10.51
N GLU A 175 9.71 22.73 -9.45
CA GLU A 175 11.17 22.84 -9.32
C GLU A 175 11.83 21.46 -9.23
N LEU A 176 11.18 20.52 -8.53
CA LEU A 176 11.67 19.16 -8.38
C LEU A 176 11.61 18.39 -9.72
N ARG A 177 10.53 18.55 -10.49
CA ARG A 177 10.42 18.02 -11.87
C ARG A 177 11.49 18.61 -12.78
N ASN A 178 11.66 19.92 -12.76
CA ASN A 178 12.69 20.61 -13.56
C ASN A 178 14.09 20.12 -13.17
N ARG A 179 14.35 19.92 -11.87
CA ARG A 179 15.63 19.40 -11.38
C ARG A 179 15.87 17.98 -11.88
N VAL A 180 14.91 17.07 -11.73
CA VAL A 180 15.06 15.67 -12.18
C VAL A 180 15.27 15.56 -13.68
N ASN A 181 14.51 16.31 -14.48
CA ASN A 181 14.67 16.32 -15.93
C ASN A 181 16.03 16.88 -16.40
N THR A 182 16.77 17.56 -15.52
CA THR A 182 18.12 18.09 -15.80
C THR A 182 19.24 17.28 -15.16
N LEU A 183 18.94 16.16 -14.48
CA LEU A 183 19.96 15.33 -13.86
C LEU A 183 20.88 14.71 -14.93
N PRO A 184 22.21 14.87 -14.78
CA PRO A 184 23.17 14.09 -15.55
C PRO A 184 22.94 12.58 -15.41
N SER A 185 23.31 11.83 -16.45
CA SER A 185 23.28 10.37 -16.38
C SER A 185 24.14 9.87 -15.21
N GLY A 186 23.59 8.96 -14.41
CA GLY A 186 24.24 8.42 -13.22
C GLY A 186 24.09 9.26 -11.95
N GLU A 187 23.52 10.48 -12.01
CA GLU A 187 23.11 11.21 -10.81
C GLU A 187 21.71 10.78 -10.35
N TRP A 188 21.55 10.69 -9.02
CA TRP A 188 20.30 10.30 -8.38
C TRP A 188 19.87 11.35 -7.38
N ILE A 189 18.57 11.56 -7.21
CA ILE A 189 18.01 12.27 -6.05
C ILE A 189 17.56 11.23 -5.03
N ALA A 190 18.03 11.39 -3.80
CA ALA A 190 17.58 10.59 -2.68
C ALA A 190 16.62 11.40 -1.81
N GLN A 191 15.46 10.81 -1.51
CA GLN A 191 14.59 11.21 -0.41
C GLN A 191 14.64 10.09 0.63
N LEU A 192 15.02 10.46 1.85
CA LEU A 192 15.13 9.54 2.97
C LEU A 192 14.04 9.85 4.01
N PRO A 193 13.53 8.84 4.74
CA PRO A 193 12.60 9.07 5.83
C PRO A 193 13.23 9.93 6.94
N SER A 194 12.37 10.58 7.73
CA SER A 194 12.80 11.22 8.98
C SER A 194 13.47 10.20 9.91
N PRO A 195 14.64 10.53 10.48
CA PRO A 195 15.38 9.62 11.36
C PRO A 195 14.72 9.45 12.73
N ALA A 196 13.93 10.43 13.20
CA ALA A 196 13.22 10.40 14.46
C ALA A 196 11.87 11.12 14.37
N PHE A 197 10.96 10.77 15.28
CA PHE A 197 9.67 11.45 15.43
C PHE A 197 9.85 12.94 15.75
N GLY A 198 9.13 13.82 15.06
CA GLY A 198 9.23 15.28 15.22
C GLY A 198 10.42 15.94 14.51
N GLU A 199 11.27 15.17 13.82
CA GLU A 199 12.34 15.71 12.98
C GLU A 199 11.93 15.69 11.50
N THR A 200 12.20 16.78 10.79
CA THR A 200 12.09 16.79 9.33
C THR A 200 13.26 15.98 8.76
N GLY A 201 12.97 14.98 7.93
CA GLY A 201 13.99 14.23 7.20
C GLY A 201 14.84 15.17 6.33
N PRO A 202 16.02 14.71 5.88
CA PRO A 202 16.87 15.52 5.02
C PRO A 202 16.10 15.89 3.74
N SER A 203 16.16 17.17 3.35
CA SER A 203 15.65 17.61 2.05
C SER A 203 16.26 16.75 0.95
N PRO A 204 15.52 16.48 -0.15
CA PRO A 204 16.04 15.68 -1.26
C PRO A 204 17.42 16.18 -1.73
N PHE A 205 18.38 15.27 -1.87
CA PHE A 205 19.77 15.59 -2.20
C PHE A 205 20.33 14.70 -3.30
N SER A 206 21.33 15.18 -4.02
CA SER A 206 21.97 14.45 -5.11
C SER A 206 23.00 13.44 -4.58
N MET A 207 23.01 12.24 -5.14
CA MET A 207 24.00 11.19 -4.88
C MET A 207 24.83 10.90 -6.12
N LYS A 208 26.10 10.53 -5.91
CA LYS A 208 27.01 10.05 -6.95
C LYS A 208 27.05 8.52 -6.97
N PRO A 209 27.21 7.91 -8.15
CA PRO A 209 27.33 6.45 -8.25
C PRO A 209 28.67 6.02 -7.65
N LEU A 210 28.73 4.74 -7.24
CA LEU A 210 30.00 4.11 -6.86
C LEU A 210 30.90 3.96 -8.09
N PRO A 211 32.23 3.89 -7.91
CA PRO A 211 33.15 3.56 -9.00
C PRO A 211 32.75 2.24 -9.67
N ILE A 212 32.91 2.19 -10.98
CA ILE A 212 32.65 0.97 -11.76
C ILE A 212 33.65 -0.10 -11.32
N ALA A 213 33.15 -1.30 -11.02
CA ALA A 213 33.98 -2.40 -10.54
C ALA A 213 35.06 -2.78 -11.55
N GLU A 214 36.24 -3.15 -11.04
CA GLU A 214 37.36 -3.63 -11.85
C GLU A 214 36.93 -4.80 -12.76
N GLY A 215 37.43 -4.82 -13.98
CA GLY A 215 37.06 -5.82 -14.99
C GLY A 215 35.83 -5.46 -15.83
N HIS A 216 35.01 -4.50 -15.41
CA HIS A 216 33.92 -4.01 -16.27
C HIS A 216 34.48 -3.28 -17.50
N PRO A 217 33.87 -3.40 -18.70
CA PRO A 217 34.36 -2.76 -19.93
C PRO A 217 34.54 -1.24 -19.83
N GLU A 218 33.72 -0.59 -19.00
CA GLU A 218 33.75 0.86 -18.77
C GLU A 218 34.50 1.27 -17.48
N SER A 219 35.14 0.31 -16.79
CA SER A 219 35.93 0.64 -15.59
C SER A 219 37.30 1.25 -15.96
N ASP A 220 38.00 1.79 -14.96
CA ASP A 220 39.38 2.25 -15.12
C ASP A 220 40.36 1.09 -15.39
N THR A 221 39.94 -0.14 -15.10
CA THR A 221 40.71 -1.37 -15.21
C THR A 221 39.89 -2.47 -15.88
N PRO A 222 39.51 -2.32 -17.17
CA PRO A 222 38.74 -3.32 -17.88
C PRO A 222 39.57 -4.60 -18.08
N LEU A 223 38.88 -5.74 -18.26
CA LEU A 223 39.56 -6.99 -18.63
C LEU A 223 40.38 -6.79 -19.91
N THR A 224 41.58 -7.34 -19.94
CA THR A 224 42.34 -7.43 -21.20
C THR A 224 41.62 -8.33 -22.19
N GLU A 225 41.85 -8.16 -23.50
CA GLU A 225 41.25 -9.02 -24.54
C GLU A 225 41.49 -10.52 -24.27
N MET A 226 42.66 -10.86 -23.72
CA MET A 226 43.02 -12.22 -23.36
C MET A 226 42.21 -12.74 -22.17
N GLU A 227 42.03 -11.93 -21.12
CA GLU A 227 41.23 -12.30 -19.95
C GLU A 227 39.75 -12.44 -20.29
N ALA A 228 39.21 -11.50 -21.07
CA ALA A 228 37.83 -11.56 -21.57
C ALA A 228 37.61 -12.82 -22.42
N SER A 229 38.51 -13.10 -23.38
CA SER A 229 38.44 -14.31 -24.21
C SER A 229 38.56 -15.59 -23.39
N GLN A 230 39.45 -15.63 -22.39
CA GLN A 230 39.58 -16.77 -21.47
C GLN A 230 38.31 -16.97 -20.64
N PHE A 231 37.69 -15.88 -20.16
CA PHE A 231 36.45 -15.94 -19.41
C PHE A 231 35.32 -16.54 -20.26
N GLU A 232 35.09 -16.00 -21.47
CA GLU A 232 34.02 -16.44 -22.36
C GLU A 232 34.22 -17.87 -22.88
N SER A 233 35.44 -18.23 -23.27
CA SER A 233 35.70 -19.52 -23.93
C SER A 233 35.98 -20.68 -22.97
N VAL A 234 36.44 -20.41 -21.74
CA VAL A 234 36.87 -21.44 -20.80
C VAL A 234 36.13 -21.35 -19.47
N THR A 235 36.17 -20.19 -18.81
CA THR A 235 35.68 -20.08 -17.43
C THR A 235 34.16 -20.19 -17.36
N LEU A 236 33.43 -19.41 -18.18
CA LEU A 236 31.98 -19.38 -18.18
C LEU A 236 31.37 -20.75 -18.56
N PRO A 237 31.76 -21.43 -19.66
CA PRO A 237 31.24 -22.75 -20.00
C PRO A 237 31.47 -23.78 -18.89
N ARG A 238 32.63 -23.74 -18.23
CA ARG A 238 32.97 -24.65 -17.14
C ARG A 238 32.12 -24.40 -15.89
N ILE A 239 31.83 -23.15 -15.56
CA ILE A 239 30.95 -22.78 -14.45
C ILE A 239 29.53 -23.25 -14.76
N VAL A 240 29.03 -22.97 -15.97
CA VAL A 240 27.69 -23.38 -16.41
C VAL A 240 27.54 -24.90 -16.36
N GLU A 241 28.49 -25.65 -16.94
CA GLU A 241 28.48 -27.12 -16.92
C GLU A 241 28.50 -27.67 -15.48
N ARG A 242 29.36 -27.09 -14.61
CA ARG A 242 29.41 -27.48 -13.21
C ARG A 242 28.07 -27.22 -12.50
N THR A 243 27.49 -26.04 -12.70
CA THR A 243 26.21 -25.64 -12.09
C THR A 243 25.07 -26.54 -12.57
N GLN A 244 24.95 -26.76 -13.88
CA GLN A 244 23.94 -27.66 -14.46
C GLN A 244 24.08 -29.09 -13.92
N ARG A 245 25.31 -29.60 -13.80
CA ARG A 245 25.55 -30.97 -13.31
C ARG A 245 25.26 -31.12 -11.82
N GLN A 246 25.55 -30.10 -11.00
CA GLN A 246 25.44 -30.19 -9.54
C GLN A 246 24.08 -29.73 -9.00
N TYR A 247 23.46 -28.76 -9.66
CA TYR A 247 22.25 -28.07 -9.16
C TYR A 247 21.14 -28.00 -10.21
N GLY A 248 21.37 -28.45 -11.45
CA GLY A 248 20.35 -28.46 -12.50
C GLY A 248 19.29 -29.52 -12.27
N LEU A 249 18.03 -29.16 -12.51
CA LEU A 249 16.90 -30.10 -12.46
C LEU A 249 16.82 -30.85 -13.81
N SER A 250 16.93 -32.18 -13.77
CA SER A 250 16.74 -33.01 -14.97
C SER A 250 15.26 -33.23 -15.22
N ALA A 251 14.83 -33.00 -16.47
CA ALA A 251 13.50 -33.37 -16.97
C ALA A 251 13.41 -34.89 -17.20
N GLU A 252 13.58 -35.70 -16.16
CA GLU A 252 13.24 -37.12 -16.29
C GLU A 252 11.72 -37.27 -16.29
N SER A 253 11.23 -37.94 -17.32
CA SER A 253 9.84 -38.17 -17.72
C SER A 253 8.87 -38.47 -16.58
N ASP A 254 7.95 -37.53 -16.32
CA ASP A 254 6.67 -37.81 -15.68
C ASP A 254 5.81 -38.69 -16.60
N THR A 255 5.97 -40.01 -16.50
CA THR A 255 5.01 -40.99 -17.04
C THR A 255 4.11 -41.60 -15.95
N ALA A 256 3.91 -40.91 -14.83
CA ALA A 256 3.09 -41.43 -13.74
C ALA A 256 2.16 -40.34 -13.16
N ALA A 257 1.05 -40.10 -13.87
CA ALA A 257 -0.29 -39.72 -13.37
C ALA A 257 -1.03 -38.86 -14.41
N ASP A 258 -1.33 -39.45 -15.57
CA ASP A 258 -2.47 -39.02 -16.40
C ASP A 258 -3.54 -40.10 -16.29
N ASP A 259 -4.26 -40.10 -15.16
CA ASP A 259 -5.51 -40.83 -15.02
C ASP A 259 -6.66 -39.83 -15.07
N GLY A 260 -7.08 -39.53 -16.30
CA GLY A 260 -8.45 -39.16 -16.63
C GLY A 260 -8.71 -37.66 -16.68
N TRP A 261 -8.91 -37.16 -17.89
CA TRP A 261 -10.25 -36.79 -18.37
C TRP A 261 -10.20 -36.63 -19.89
N GLY A 262 -10.72 -37.63 -20.60
CA GLY A 262 -10.80 -37.62 -22.05
C GLY A 262 -11.98 -36.79 -22.56
N SER A 263 -11.76 -36.08 -23.66
CA SER A 263 -12.71 -36.01 -24.77
C SER A 263 -12.02 -35.56 -26.05
N GLY A 264 -11.99 -36.46 -27.04
CA GLY A 264 -12.20 -36.11 -28.44
C GLY A 264 -10.98 -35.67 -29.24
N SER A 265 -10.29 -36.65 -29.83
CA SER A 265 -9.43 -36.44 -30.99
C SER A 265 -10.18 -35.76 -32.13
N ASP A 266 -9.58 -34.73 -32.74
CA ASP A 266 -9.49 -34.70 -34.20
C ASP A 266 -8.18 -34.05 -34.66
N ASN A 267 -7.53 -34.80 -35.55
CA ASN A 267 -6.17 -34.65 -36.04
C ASN A 267 -6.14 -33.67 -37.22
N SER A 268 -5.12 -32.79 -37.31
CA SER A 268 -4.43 -32.45 -38.57
C SER A 268 -3.29 -31.44 -38.41
N THR A 269 -2.06 -31.96 -38.57
CA THR A 269 -1.00 -31.45 -39.47
C THR A 269 -0.10 -30.28 -39.00
N SER A 270 1.13 -30.62 -38.58
CA SER A 270 2.32 -29.75 -38.58
C SER A 270 2.77 -29.40 -40.01
N PRO A 271 3.53 -28.30 -40.21
CA PRO A 271 4.97 -28.51 -40.34
C PRO A 271 5.88 -27.40 -39.75
N GLU A 272 7.03 -27.89 -39.28
CA GLU A 272 8.42 -27.43 -39.48
C GLU A 272 8.86 -26.00 -39.10
N ALA A 273 9.93 -26.00 -38.29
CA ALA A 273 10.69 -24.87 -37.79
C ALA A 273 11.70 -24.34 -38.83
N GLU A 274 11.86 -23.02 -38.87
CA GLU A 274 13.09 -22.37 -39.33
C GLU A 274 13.60 -21.40 -38.25
N THR A 275 14.81 -21.68 -37.79
CA THR A 275 15.67 -20.83 -36.97
C THR A 275 16.31 -19.72 -37.82
N THR A 276 16.20 -18.46 -37.39
CA THR A 276 17.05 -17.37 -37.90
C THR A 276 17.56 -16.49 -36.75
N HIS A 277 18.89 -16.47 -36.60
CA HIS A 277 19.67 -15.50 -35.83
C HIS A 277 19.61 -14.10 -36.47
N SER A 278 19.67 -13.03 -35.65
CA SER A 278 20.21 -11.68 -35.97
C SER A 278 20.20 -10.87 -34.65
N GLU A 279 21.32 -10.75 -33.94
CA GLU A 279 22.36 -9.70 -34.00
C GLU A 279 21.92 -8.29 -33.56
N SER A 280 22.56 -7.85 -32.47
CA SER A 280 22.50 -6.55 -31.79
C SER A 280 22.99 -5.39 -32.67
N THR A 281 22.47 -4.18 -32.42
CA THR A 281 23.04 -2.92 -32.94
C THR A 281 23.35 -1.97 -31.79
N MET A 282 24.64 -1.70 -31.62
CA MET A 282 25.26 -0.63 -30.82
C MET A 282 25.22 0.69 -31.59
N LEU A 283 24.98 1.83 -30.93
CA LEU A 283 25.35 3.15 -31.46
C LEU A 283 25.89 4.07 -30.34
N SER A 284 27.19 4.38 -30.48
CA SER A 284 27.99 5.34 -29.72
C SER A 284 27.78 6.78 -30.21
N GLY A 285 27.99 7.76 -29.33
CA GLY A 285 28.18 9.16 -29.73
C GLY A 285 28.65 10.08 -28.61
N SER A 286 29.96 10.38 -28.57
CA SER A 286 30.53 11.60 -27.95
C SER A 286 30.96 12.60 -29.02
N PRO A 287 31.12 13.88 -28.65
CA PRO A 287 32.39 14.53 -28.94
C PRO A 287 32.94 15.42 -27.81
N ASN A 288 34.23 15.70 -27.98
CA ASN A 288 35.28 16.19 -27.09
C ASN A 288 35.37 17.74 -27.01
N GLU A 289 36.06 18.29 -25.99
CA GLU A 289 37.26 19.17 -26.11
C GLU A 289 37.58 20.02 -24.83
N THR A 290 38.76 19.73 -24.22
CA THR A 290 39.83 20.64 -23.66
C THR A 290 39.50 21.72 -22.61
N SER A 291 40.27 22.03 -21.55
CA SER A 291 41.73 22.09 -21.35
C SER A 291 42.12 22.41 -19.88
N SER A 292 43.37 22.05 -19.52
CA SER A 292 44.29 22.71 -18.54
C SER A 292 44.30 22.38 -17.03
N ASP A 293 45.36 21.64 -16.66
CA ASP A 293 46.49 21.97 -15.76
C ASP A 293 46.28 22.24 -14.25
N SER A 294 46.83 21.37 -13.38
CA SER A 294 47.92 21.69 -12.41
C SER A 294 48.02 20.67 -11.25
N THR A 295 49.18 20.00 -11.18
CA THR A 295 49.99 19.59 -10.01
C THR A 295 49.35 19.41 -8.61
N ALA A 296 49.54 18.23 -7.98
CA ALA A 296 50.57 17.99 -6.94
C ALA A 296 50.24 16.84 -5.95
N THR A 297 51.24 15.99 -5.75
CA THR A 297 51.67 15.30 -4.50
C THR A 297 50.81 14.19 -3.87
N GLU A 298 51.27 12.96 -4.13
CA GLU A 298 51.66 11.89 -3.20
C GLU A 298 51.12 11.90 -1.75
N SER A 299 50.49 10.78 -1.35
CA SER A 299 51.04 9.82 -0.36
C SER A 299 50.08 8.64 -0.13
N SER A 300 50.51 7.44 -0.52
CA SER A 300 50.20 6.15 0.16
C SER A 300 51.02 6.07 1.48
N PRO A 301 50.88 5.10 2.44
CA PRO A 301 50.51 3.68 2.30
C PRO A 301 49.56 3.13 3.42
N LEU A 302 48.79 2.05 3.20
CA LEU A 302 49.09 0.60 3.34
C LEU A 302 48.91 0.00 4.77
N LEU A 303 47.95 -0.92 4.86
CA LEU A 303 47.88 -2.21 5.59
C LEU A 303 48.58 -2.43 6.94
N GLY A 304 47.81 -3.02 7.86
CA GLY A 304 48.12 -4.38 8.33
C GLY A 304 48.41 -4.57 9.82
N GLY A 305 47.45 -5.24 10.50
CA GLY A 305 47.68 -6.44 11.32
C GLY A 305 48.39 -6.30 12.69
N GLY A 306 47.85 -7.00 13.69
CA GLY A 306 48.62 -7.32 14.89
C GLY A 306 47.80 -7.64 16.14
N ASP A 307 47.37 -8.90 16.21
CA ASP A 307 46.90 -9.65 17.38
C ASP A 307 47.85 -9.60 18.59
N SER A 308 47.30 -9.72 19.82
CA SER A 308 47.82 -10.53 20.94
C SER A 308 46.98 -10.34 22.21
N THR A 309 46.11 -11.32 22.46
CA THR A 309 45.95 -12.11 23.70
C THR A 309 46.50 -11.58 25.04
N ASN A 310 45.68 -11.63 26.10
CA ASN A 310 45.99 -12.47 27.27
C ASN A 310 44.74 -12.83 28.12
N ASP A 311 44.71 -14.10 28.49
CA ASP A 311 43.69 -14.88 29.20
C ASP A 311 43.62 -14.66 30.73
N SER A 312 42.58 -15.28 31.31
CA SER A 312 42.52 -16.03 32.60
C SER A 312 41.58 -15.42 33.64
N GLU A 313 40.67 -16.11 34.34
CA GLU A 313 40.35 -17.55 34.45
C GLU A 313 39.04 -17.69 35.26
N MET A 314 38.13 -18.56 34.78
CA MET A 314 37.40 -19.65 35.47
C MET A 314 36.93 -19.56 36.95
N SER A 315 35.65 -19.89 37.20
CA SER A 315 35.27 -21.09 37.99
C SER A 315 33.77 -21.42 37.86
N ALA A 316 33.48 -22.72 37.89
CA ALA A 316 32.24 -23.38 37.50
C ALA A 316 31.26 -23.70 38.65
N SER A 317 30.02 -24.02 38.22
CA SER A 317 29.05 -25.01 38.74
C SER A 317 28.48 -24.87 40.16
N GLU A 318 27.15 -24.86 40.29
CA GLU A 318 26.33 -26.07 40.56
C GLU A 318 24.83 -25.73 40.65
N SER A 319 24.02 -26.74 40.36
CA SER A 319 22.55 -26.74 40.30
C SER A 319 21.91 -26.92 41.69
N ALA A 320 20.75 -26.31 41.94
CA ALA A 320 19.73 -26.86 42.84
C ALA A 320 18.35 -26.21 42.61
N SER A 321 17.38 -27.05 42.32
CA SER A 321 15.93 -26.84 42.42
C SER A 321 15.50 -26.69 43.87
N GLU A 322 14.66 -25.70 44.22
CA GLU A 322 13.62 -25.82 45.25
C GLU A 322 12.44 -24.88 44.96
N SER A 323 11.24 -25.43 45.11
CA SER A 323 9.96 -24.74 45.11
C SER A 323 9.64 -24.28 46.53
N ALA A 324 9.24 -23.03 46.72
CA ALA A 324 8.34 -22.62 47.82
C ALA A 324 7.74 -21.23 47.57
N SER A 325 6.42 -21.24 47.46
CA SER A 325 5.44 -20.21 47.72
C SER A 325 5.84 -19.04 48.63
N SER A 326 5.48 -17.83 48.21
CA SER A 326 5.07 -16.74 49.09
C SER A 326 3.98 -15.92 48.40
N GLU A 327 2.74 -16.13 48.85
CA GLU A 327 1.59 -15.25 48.64
C GLU A 327 1.76 -13.97 49.48
N SER A 328 1.49 -12.80 48.88
CA SER A 328 1.07 -11.52 49.46
C SER A 328 1.31 -10.45 48.37
N GLU A 329 0.39 -9.66 47.84
CA GLU A 329 -1.01 -9.33 48.10
C GLU A 329 -1.59 -8.87 46.76
N ALA A 330 -2.89 -9.08 46.57
CA ALA A 330 -3.67 -8.57 45.46
C ALA A 330 -3.95 -7.05 45.57
N ASP A 331 -4.58 -6.53 44.52
CA ASP A 331 -5.06 -5.17 44.24
C ASP A 331 -4.01 -4.23 43.61
N THR A 332 -4.21 -3.77 42.38
CA THR A 332 -5.45 -3.11 41.95
C THR A 332 -5.94 -3.55 40.56
N SER A 333 -7.14 -4.13 40.51
CA SER A 333 -8.01 -3.99 39.35
C SER A 333 -8.41 -2.52 39.21
N PRO A 334 -8.37 -1.89 38.02
CA PRO A 334 -9.15 -0.69 37.77
C PRO A 334 -10.48 -1.11 37.15
N VAL A 335 -11.56 -0.92 37.91
CA VAL A 335 -12.92 -0.86 37.37
C VAL A 335 -13.56 0.45 37.85
N ASP A 336 -14.19 1.14 36.89
CA ASP A 336 -15.30 2.10 36.99
C ASP A 336 -15.11 3.48 37.62
N ALA A 337 -14.76 4.42 36.73
CA ALA A 337 -15.71 5.46 36.34
C ALA A 337 -15.44 5.83 34.86
N GLY A 338 -16.22 5.30 33.91
CA GLY A 338 -16.18 5.72 32.50
C GLY A 338 -15.59 4.74 31.47
N GLY A 339 -15.60 3.42 31.72
CA GLY A 339 -15.53 2.42 30.64
C GLY A 339 -14.21 2.18 29.88
N VAL A 340 -13.14 2.96 30.08
CA VAL A 340 -11.92 2.84 29.26
C VAL A 340 -11.01 1.68 29.72
N SER A 341 -10.71 0.74 28.82
CA SER A 341 -9.90 -0.48 29.08
C SER A 341 -8.37 -0.30 28.89
N VAL A 342 -7.87 0.93 28.78
CA VAL A 342 -6.45 1.17 28.49
C VAL A 342 -5.61 1.08 29.77
N PRO A 343 -4.57 0.21 29.84
CA PRO A 343 -3.72 0.11 31.02
C PRO A 343 -2.92 1.40 31.26
N ASP A 344 -2.80 1.83 32.53
CA ASP A 344 -2.04 3.03 32.92
C ASP A 344 -0.59 3.01 32.38
N ALA A 345 0.06 1.83 32.36
CA ALA A 345 1.41 1.69 31.85
C ALA A 345 1.54 1.99 30.34
N GLU A 346 0.47 1.78 29.55
CA GLU A 346 0.43 2.13 28.12
C GLU A 346 0.19 3.63 27.95
N LEU A 347 -0.68 4.22 28.77
CA LEU A 347 -0.89 5.67 28.82
C LEU A 347 0.41 6.40 29.17
N ASP A 348 1.10 5.98 30.23
CA ASP A 348 2.37 6.55 30.66
C ASP A 348 3.45 6.46 29.57
N ARG A 349 3.54 5.32 28.87
CA ARG A 349 4.51 5.13 27.78
C ARG A 349 4.30 6.12 26.63
N ARG A 350 3.04 6.41 26.31
CA ARG A 350 2.66 7.36 25.26
C ARG A 350 2.53 8.79 25.77
N GLY A 351 2.74 9.01 27.07
CA GLY A 351 2.51 10.28 27.74
C GLY A 351 1.06 10.75 27.66
N LEU A 352 0.07 9.85 27.59
CA LEU A 352 -1.35 10.18 27.53
C LEU A 352 -1.94 10.26 28.94
N SER A 353 -2.91 11.14 29.13
CA SER A 353 -3.71 11.17 30.36
C SER A 353 -4.87 10.17 30.27
N ARG A 354 -5.53 9.92 31.41
CA ARG A 354 -6.78 9.15 31.40
C ARG A 354 -7.93 9.92 30.73
N ASP A 355 -7.89 11.25 30.78
CA ASP A 355 -8.86 12.10 30.11
C ASP A 355 -8.68 12.03 28.59
N ASP A 356 -7.45 11.91 28.08
CA ASP A 356 -7.17 11.65 26.66
C ASP A 356 -7.86 10.36 26.18
N ALA A 357 -7.72 9.28 26.95
CA ALA A 357 -8.28 7.98 26.58
C ALA A 357 -9.82 7.96 26.69
N ARG A 358 -10.40 8.63 27.69
CA ARG A 358 -11.86 8.81 27.82
C ARG A 358 -12.43 9.65 26.69
N PHE A 359 -11.77 10.74 26.34
CA PHE A 359 -12.18 11.56 25.21
C PHE A 359 -12.15 10.78 23.89
N LEU A 360 -11.12 9.95 23.66
CA LEU A 360 -11.09 9.04 22.50
C LEU A 360 -12.28 8.07 22.52
N GLN A 361 -12.60 7.48 23.68
CA GLN A 361 -13.74 6.57 23.81
C GLN A 361 -15.06 7.27 23.50
N ASP A 362 -15.32 8.44 24.09
CA ASP A 362 -16.56 9.18 23.85
C ASP A 362 -16.71 9.58 22.38
N VAL A 363 -15.62 10.02 21.73
CA VAL A 363 -15.65 10.33 20.30
C VAL A 363 -15.97 9.07 19.48
N LEU A 364 -15.40 7.91 19.84
CA LEU A 364 -15.71 6.64 19.18
C LEU A 364 -17.17 6.20 19.41
N ASP A 365 -17.70 6.39 20.61
CA ASP A 365 -19.09 6.10 20.94
C ASP A 365 -20.04 6.96 20.13
N VAL A 366 -19.74 8.26 19.96
CA VAL A 366 -20.51 9.15 19.06
C VAL A 366 -20.42 8.67 17.61
N MET A 367 -19.23 8.26 17.14
CA MET A 367 -19.06 7.71 15.79
C MET A 367 -19.85 6.41 15.56
N ASN A 368 -19.98 5.57 16.61
CA ASN A 368 -20.72 4.31 16.58
C ASN A 368 -22.23 4.48 16.84
N GLY A 369 -22.70 5.70 17.14
CA GLY A 369 -24.08 5.94 17.55
C GLY A 369 -24.44 5.31 18.91
N ALA A 370 -23.43 5.01 19.73
CA ALA A 370 -23.56 4.43 21.06
C ALA A 370 -23.57 5.48 22.19
N ALA A 371 -23.27 6.74 21.88
CA ALA A 371 -23.30 7.83 22.86
C ALA A 371 -24.74 8.19 23.28
N ASP A 372 -25.06 8.04 24.55
CA ASP A 372 -26.39 8.37 25.11
C ASP A 372 -26.61 9.89 25.28
N ALA A 373 -25.54 10.64 25.55
CA ALA A 373 -25.61 12.05 25.93
C ALA A 373 -25.30 13.03 24.79
N GLN A 374 -24.60 12.58 23.75
CA GLN A 374 -24.14 13.42 22.65
C GLN A 374 -24.64 12.88 21.32
N SER A 375 -25.38 13.71 20.59
CA SER A 375 -25.81 13.41 19.23
C SER A 375 -24.68 13.63 18.23
N LEU A 376 -24.62 12.82 17.17
CA LEU A 376 -23.68 12.96 16.06
C LEU A 376 -23.71 14.36 15.43
N LEU A 377 -24.84 15.06 15.45
CA LEU A 377 -24.98 16.39 14.86
C LEU A 377 -24.56 17.55 15.79
N GLU A 378 -24.35 17.27 17.07
CA GLU A 378 -23.91 18.28 18.03
C GLU A 378 -22.41 18.55 17.89
N PRO A 379 -21.95 19.80 18.12
CA PRO A 379 -20.53 20.11 18.05
C PRO A 379 -19.74 19.38 19.15
N MET A 380 -18.63 18.75 18.78
CA MET A 380 -17.73 18.07 19.75
C MET A 380 -16.83 19.05 20.52
N SER A 381 -17.02 20.37 20.36
CA SER A 381 -16.33 21.36 21.19
C SER A 381 -16.80 21.33 22.63
N GLU A 382 -18.08 21.07 22.87
CA GLU A 382 -18.62 20.97 24.24
C GLU A 382 -18.11 19.70 24.91
N LEU A 383 -18.12 18.56 24.21
CA LEU A 383 -17.52 17.30 24.65
C LEU A 383 -16.06 17.46 25.09
N ARG A 384 -15.27 18.15 24.26
CA ARG A 384 -13.87 18.46 24.56
C ARG A 384 -13.73 19.23 25.88
N ASP A 385 -14.60 20.20 26.12
CA ASP A 385 -14.50 21.12 27.25
C ASP A 385 -14.87 20.46 28.59
N GLU A 386 -15.40 19.23 28.59
CA GLU A 386 -15.66 18.42 29.78
C GLU A 386 -14.38 17.86 30.42
N TYR A 387 -13.30 17.75 29.63
CA TYR A 387 -12.05 17.13 30.03
C TYR A 387 -11.00 18.17 30.45
N ALA A 388 -10.57 18.11 31.71
CA ALA A 388 -9.65 19.10 32.27
C ALA A 388 -8.18 18.84 31.91
N ASP A 389 -7.80 17.56 31.75
CA ASP A 389 -6.42 17.13 31.46
C ASP A 389 -6.28 16.54 30.04
N LEU A 390 -7.06 17.05 29.10
CA LEU A 390 -7.05 16.65 27.70
C LEU A 390 -5.98 17.40 26.90
N ASP A 391 -5.11 16.66 26.22
CA ASP A 391 -4.12 17.18 25.27
C ASP A 391 -4.45 16.75 23.83
N ILE A 392 -5.26 17.56 23.16
CA ILE A 392 -5.67 17.31 21.77
C ILE A 392 -4.46 17.30 20.84
N GLN A 393 -3.48 18.19 21.04
CA GLN A 393 -2.35 18.26 20.14
C GLN A 393 -1.55 16.96 20.21
N ARG A 394 -1.38 16.40 21.41
CA ARG A 394 -0.75 15.08 21.59
C ARG A 394 -1.52 13.96 20.89
N LEU A 395 -2.85 13.98 20.96
CA LEU A 395 -3.69 13.00 20.27
C LEU A 395 -3.61 13.12 18.74
N LEU A 396 -3.49 14.34 18.21
CA LEU A 396 -3.28 14.60 16.79
C LEU A 396 -1.87 14.18 16.34
N ASP A 397 -0.83 14.55 17.10
CA ASP A 397 0.58 14.27 16.78
C ASP A 397 0.90 12.77 16.77
N GLN A 398 0.17 11.98 17.57
CA GLN A 398 0.31 10.52 17.62
C GLN A 398 -0.63 9.78 16.66
N ASP A 399 -1.31 10.48 15.75
CA ASP A 399 -2.27 9.90 14.79
C ASP A 399 -3.39 9.07 15.47
N LEU A 400 -3.76 9.40 16.70
CA LEU A 400 -4.86 8.74 17.42
C LEU A 400 -6.21 9.38 17.09
N LEU A 401 -6.18 10.68 16.76
CA LEU A 401 -7.34 11.50 16.49
C LEU A 401 -7.10 12.35 15.24
N ALA A 402 -8.15 12.66 14.48
CA ALA A 402 -8.13 13.69 13.46
C ALA A 402 -9.18 14.75 13.77
N GLN A 403 -8.84 16.02 13.49
CA GLN A 403 -9.77 17.14 13.60
C GLN A 403 -10.27 17.56 12.22
N ALA A 404 -11.57 17.77 12.10
CA ALA A 404 -12.21 18.27 10.90
C ALA A 404 -13.37 19.22 11.24
N SER A 405 -13.95 19.85 10.21
CA SER A 405 -15.11 20.72 10.39
C SER A 405 -16.23 20.34 9.44
N ALA A 406 -17.46 20.34 9.94
CA ALA A 406 -18.71 20.21 9.22
C ALA A 406 -19.71 21.21 9.79
N CYS A 407 -20.59 21.78 8.97
CA CYS A 407 -21.59 22.76 9.42
C CYS A 407 -21.01 23.98 10.18
N GLY A 408 -19.75 24.34 9.93
CA GLY A 408 -19.03 25.38 10.68
C GLY A 408 -18.66 25.01 12.13
N ARG A 409 -18.91 23.75 12.54
CA ARG A 409 -18.60 23.17 13.85
C ARG A 409 -17.33 22.32 13.76
N THR A 410 -16.69 22.07 14.90
CA THR A 410 -15.52 21.18 15.00
C THR A 410 -15.96 19.77 15.36
N TYR A 411 -15.45 18.80 14.63
CA TYR A 411 -15.63 17.37 14.88
C TYR A 411 -14.28 16.68 14.97
N TYR A 412 -14.24 15.60 15.74
CA TYR A 412 -13.09 14.73 15.87
C TYR A 412 -13.41 13.33 15.37
N THR A 413 -12.40 12.63 14.85
CA THR A 413 -12.50 11.27 14.32
C THR A 413 -11.41 10.42 14.94
N VAL A 414 -11.77 9.30 15.59
CA VAL A 414 -10.79 8.35 16.12
C VAL A 414 -10.16 7.57 14.97
N LEU A 415 -8.85 7.73 14.79
CA LEU A 415 -8.08 7.08 13.75
C LEU A 415 -7.83 5.60 14.09
N PRO A 416 -7.35 4.76 13.15
CA PRO A 416 -7.08 3.35 13.41
C PRO A 416 -6.18 3.11 14.64
N ALA A 417 -5.16 3.93 14.86
CA ALA A 417 -4.27 3.80 16.00
C ALA A 417 -4.95 4.15 17.34
N GLY A 418 -5.90 5.11 17.35
CA GLY A 418 -6.72 5.42 18.52
C GLY A 418 -7.67 4.28 18.87
N ARG A 419 -8.27 3.63 17.86
CA ARG A 419 -9.11 2.45 18.02
C ARG A 419 -8.32 1.25 18.58
N GLU A 420 -7.11 1.02 18.06
CA GLU A 420 -6.21 -0.01 18.57
C GLU A 420 -5.83 0.24 20.03
N LEU A 421 -5.54 1.50 20.40
CA LEU A 421 -5.26 1.88 21.78
C LEU A 421 -6.41 1.54 22.72
N LEU A 422 -7.66 1.85 22.32
CA LEU A 422 -8.87 1.55 23.10
C LEU A 422 -9.21 0.05 23.12
N GLY A 423 -8.72 -0.73 22.15
CA GLY A 423 -9.14 -2.12 21.95
C GLY A 423 -10.53 -2.25 21.33
N GLU A 424 -11.07 -1.17 20.76
CA GLU A 424 -12.41 -1.10 20.19
C GLU A 424 -12.39 -0.87 18.69
N ARG A 425 -13.52 -1.15 18.03
CA ARG A 425 -13.65 -1.04 16.57
C ARG A 425 -14.72 -0.03 16.19
N LEU A 426 -14.54 0.56 15.02
CA LEU A 426 -15.61 1.31 14.35
C LEU A 426 -16.69 0.32 13.90
N ALA A 427 -17.96 0.63 14.17
CA ALA A 427 -19.10 -0.10 13.66
C ALA A 427 -19.19 0.08 12.14
N VAL A 428 -19.28 -1.03 11.41
CA VAL A 428 -19.28 -1.06 9.94
C VAL A 428 -20.35 -2.03 9.47
N GLY A 429 -21.08 -1.64 8.43
CA GLY A 429 -22.11 -2.42 7.78
C GLY A 429 -23.41 -1.65 7.60
N PRO A 430 -24.46 -2.30 7.10
CA PRO A 430 -25.74 -1.66 6.81
C PRO A 430 -26.30 -0.93 8.02
N GLY A 431 -26.64 0.35 7.84
CA GLY A 431 -27.13 1.23 8.90
C GLY A 431 -26.08 1.71 9.92
N GLN A 432 -24.82 1.28 9.82
CA GLN A 432 -23.78 1.55 10.81
C GLN A 432 -22.64 2.42 10.28
N GLY A 433 -22.18 2.19 9.05
CA GLY A 433 -21.09 2.96 8.45
C GLY A 433 -20.14 2.17 7.58
N ASP A 434 -19.14 2.87 7.06
CA ASP A 434 -18.11 2.31 6.19
C ASP A 434 -16.76 2.12 6.88
N ILE A 435 -15.94 1.26 6.26
CA ILE A 435 -14.57 1.01 6.71
C ILE A 435 -13.76 2.30 6.62
N GLY A 436 -13.29 2.79 7.76
CA GLY A 436 -12.41 3.96 7.82
C GLY A 436 -13.15 5.30 7.65
N GLU A 437 -14.47 5.27 7.74
CA GLU A 437 -15.32 6.45 7.66
C GLU A 437 -14.95 7.51 8.71
N ARG A 438 -15.03 8.79 8.31
CA ARG A 438 -14.74 9.94 9.20
C ARG A 438 -16.03 10.57 9.71
N THR A 439 -15.97 11.16 10.90
CA THR A 439 -17.12 11.80 11.56
C THR A 439 -17.86 12.83 10.69
N PRO A 440 -17.19 13.73 9.95
CA PRO A 440 -17.89 14.65 9.05
C PRO A 440 -18.73 13.97 7.96
N HIS A 441 -18.31 12.78 7.50
CA HIS A 441 -19.07 11.99 6.53
C HIS A 441 -20.35 11.47 7.18
N LYS A 442 -20.24 10.79 8.34
CA LYS A 442 -21.39 10.36 9.15
C LYS A 442 -22.38 11.50 9.42
N VAL A 443 -21.89 12.70 9.73
CA VAL A 443 -22.72 13.91 9.91
C VAL A 443 -23.50 14.23 8.62
N GLY A 444 -22.84 14.21 7.47
CA GLY A 444 -23.49 14.39 6.17
C GLY A 444 -24.56 13.33 5.88
N VAL A 445 -24.26 12.05 6.17
CA VAL A 445 -25.19 10.92 5.99
C VAL A 445 -26.44 11.12 6.85
N GLU A 446 -26.27 11.49 8.12
CA GLU A 446 -27.38 11.75 9.04
C GLU A 446 -28.21 12.97 8.62
N LEU A 447 -27.58 14.03 8.10
CA LEU A 447 -28.30 15.19 7.55
C LEU A 447 -29.12 14.81 6.31
N LEU A 448 -28.55 14.02 5.40
CA LEU A 448 -29.25 13.52 4.21
C LEU A 448 -30.39 12.57 4.59
N ARG A 449 -30.19 11.71 5.59
CA ARG A 449 -31.22 10.81 6.14
C ARG A 449 -32.43 11.60 6.62
N ARG A 450 -32.23 12.66 7.40
CA ARG A 450 -33.31 13.55 7.87
C ARG A 450 -34.00 14.28 6.71
N TRP A 451 -33.22 14.71 5.72
CA TRP A 451 -33.75 15.37 4.53
C TRP A 451 -34.67 14.45 3.72
N LEU A 452 -34.25 13.22 3.46
CA LEU A 452 -35.08 12.23 2.76
C LEU A 452 -36.29 11.80 3.58
N GLN A 453 -36.17 11.74 4.90
CA GLN A 453 -37.28 11.34 5.78
C GLN A 453 -38.46 12.32 5.74
N ASP A 454 -38.18 13.60 5.49
CA ASP A 454 -39.21 14.64 5.33
C ASP A 454 -39.72 14.78 3.88
N HIS A 455 -39.12 14.04 2.93
CA HIS A 455 -39.50 14.09 1.54
C HIS A 455 -40.83 13.36 1.31
N LYS A 456 -41.77 14.01 0.61
CA LYS A 456 -43.17 13.52 0.50
C LYS A 456 -43.33 12.18 -0.20
N SER A 457 -42.37 11.81 -1.06
CA SER A 457 -42.36 10.54 -1.80
C SER A 457 -41.71 9.40 -1.03
N VAL A 458 -41.18 9.66 0.17
CA VAL A 458 -40.39 8.70 0.94
C VAL A 458 -41.15 8.34 2.23
N THR A 459 -41.28 7.06 2.50
CA THR A 459 -41.89 6.52 3.74
C THR A 459 -40.89 5.81 4.63
N ARG A 460 -39.78 5.31 4.06
CA ARG A 460 -38.70 4.64 4.76
C ARG A 460 -37.36 5.12 4.21
N VAL A 461 -36.41 5.37 5.11
CA VAL A 461 -35.04 5.74 4.77
C VAL A 461 -34.09 4.74 5.42
N GLU A 462 -33.08 4.30 4.68
CA GLU A 462 -31.99 3.46 5.18
C GLU A 462 -30.65 4.14 4.90
N THR A 463 -29.69 4.01 5.82
CA THR A 463 -28.33 4.51 5.66
C THR A 463 -27.38 3.35 5.38
N TYR A 464 -26.31 3.61 4.61
CA TYR A 464 -25.35 2.59 4.16
C TYR A 464 -26.09 1.39 3.55
N TYR A 465 -27.00 1.68 2.63
CA TYR A 465 -27.89 0.70 2.04
C TYR A 465 -27.16 -0.12 0.97
N GLU A 466 -26.97 -1.40 1.23
CA GLU A 466 -26.43 -2.37 0.27
C GLU A 466 -27.50 -2.71 -0.78
N HIS A 467 -27.41 -2.09 -1.95
CA HIS A 467 -28.31 -2.37 -3.08
C HIS A 467 -27.99 -3.73 -3.70
N ASP A 468 -26.69 -4.00 -3.86
CA ASP A 468 -26.13 -5.26 -4.34
C ASP A 468 -24.68 -5.43 -3.81
N PRO A 469 -24.02 -6.57 -4.03
CA PRO A 469 -22.68 -6.84 -3.47
C PRO A 469 -21.57 -5.86 -3.91
N GLU A 470 -21.77 -5.08 -4.96
CA GLU A 470 -20.83 -4.10 -5.51
C GLU A 470 -21.27 -2.65 -5.25
N THR A 471 -22.50 -2.43 -4.78
CA THR A 471 -23.12 -1.10 -4.65
C THR A 471 -23.71 -0.88 -3.26
N VAL A 472 -23.13 0.06 -2.53
CA VAL A 472 -23.64 0.60 -1.27
C VAL A 472 -23.88 2.09 -1.47
N PHE A 473 -25.07 2.57 -1.11
CA PHE A 473 -25.40 4.00 -1.11
C PHE A 473 -25.39 4.52 0.31
N ASP A 474 -24.86 5.73 0.52
CA ASP A 474 -24.87 6.37 1.84
C ASP A 474 -26.28 6.50 2.41
N VAL A 475 -27.25 6.91 1.58
CA VAL A 475 -28.67 6.97 1.97
C VAL A 475 -29.58 6.50 0.83
N ALA A 476 -30.59 5.69 1.17
CA ALA A 476 -31.62 5.23 0.26
C ALA A 476 -33.03 5.55 0.81
N GLY A 477 -33.90 6.10 -0.04
CA GLY A 477 -35.28 6.44 0.27
C GLY A 477 -36.27 5.58 -0.52
N PHE A 478 -37.28 5.04 0.17
CA PHE A 478 -38.28 4.14 -0.38
C PHE A 478 -39.70 4.70 -0.24
N ASP A 479 -40.55 4.45 -1.22
CA ASP A 479 -41.97 4.80 -1.19
C ASP A 479 -42.81 3.83 -0.34
N ASP A 480 -44.14 3.97 -0.37
CA ASP A 480 -45.08 3.11 0.38
C ASP A 480 -45.17 1.67 -0.16
N ASP A 481 -44.82 1.46 -1.43
CA ASP A 481 -44.74 0.14 -2.07
C ASP A 481 -43.39 -0.55 -1.82
N GLY A 482 -42.42 0.15 -1.21
CA GLY A 482 -41.06 -0.34 -0.97
C GLY A 482 -40.14 -0.21 -2.18
N THR A 483 -40.53 0.58 -3.18
CA THR A 483 -39.71 0.90 -4.35
C THR A 483 -38.66 1.93 -3.97
N LEU A 484 -37.43 1.73 -4.44
CA LEU A 484 -36.34 2.70 -4.28
C LEU A 484 -36.65 3.93 -5.15
N VAL A 485 -36.83 5.09 -4.52
CA VAL A 485 -37.21 6.34 -5.20
C VAL A 485 -36.16 7.44 -5.05
N TRP A 486 -35.28 7.32 -4.06
CA TRP A 486 -34.14 8.21 -3.86
C TRP A 486 -32.89 7.44 -3.48
N VAL A 487 -31.75 7.84 -4.02
CA VAL A 487 -30.41 7.47 -3.54
C VAL A 487 -29.59 8.73 -3.32
N GLY A 488 -28.64 8.68 -2.40
CA GLY A 488 -27.76 9.82 -2.18
C GLY A 488 -26.40 9.45 -1.64
N GLU A 489 -25.45 10.34 -1.94
CA GLU A 489 -24.03 10.24 -1.57
C GLU A 489 -23.55 11.50 -0.88
N VAL A 490 -22.63 11.33 0.07
CA VAL A 490 -22.02 12.38 0.87
C VAL A 490 -20.58 12.56 0.46
N GLU A 491 -20.35 13.51 -0.45
CA GLU A 491 -18.99 13.74 -0.94
C GLU A 491 -18.20 14.66 -0.01
N MET A 492 -16.98 14.23 0.29
CA MET A 492 -16.02 14.93 1.14
C MET A 492 -14.73 15.24 0.36
N ALA A 493 -13.79 15.97 0.97
CA ALA A 493 -12.49 16.19 0.36
C ALA A 493 -11.75 14.84 0.21
N SER A 494 -11.73 14.30 -0.99
CA SER A 494 -10.99 13.10 -1.36
C SER A 494 -9.82 13.50 -2.26
N HIS A 495 -8.67 12.83 -2.10
CA HIS A 495 -7.59 12.93 -3.08
C HIS A 495 -7.82 11.97 -4.27
N ASN A 496 -8.88 11.17 -4.21
CA ASN A 496 -9.28 10.25 -5.27
C ASN A 496 -10.38 10.91 -6.12
N ASN A 497 -9.98 11.53 -7.23
CA ASN A 497 -10.91 12.14 -8.18
C ASN A 497 -11.74 11.11 -8.95
N ASP A 498 -11.37 9.83 -8.93
CA ASP A 498 -12.14 8.77 -9.59
C ASP A 498 -13.30 8.26 -8.73
N ALA A 499 -13.28 8.50 -7.41
CA ALA A 499 -14.35 8.02 -6.51
C ALA A 499 -15.73 8.61 -6.90
N PRO A 500 -15.87 9.94 -7.11
CA PRO A 500 -17.14 10.50 -7.54
C PRO A 500 -17.65 9.95 -8.89
N ILE A 501 -16.74 9.58 -9.81
CA ILE A 501 -17.13 9.00 -11.11
C ILE A 501 -17.74 7.62 -10.88
N GLY A 502 -17.10 6.80 -10.05
CA GLY A 502 -17.62 5.48 -9.69
C GLY A 502 -18.99 5.55 -9.01
N ASP A 503 -19.18 6.49 -8.09
CA ASP A 503 -20.43 6.64 -7.35
C ASP A 503 -21.54 7.20 -8.26
N TYR A 504 -21.21 8.14 -9.15
CA TYR A 504 -22.12 8.58 -10.21
C TYR A 504 -22.57 7.40 -11.09
N ASP A 505 -21.63 6.56 -11.54
CA ASP A 505 -21.94 5.42 -12.40
C ASP A 505 -22.89 4.43 -11.72
N LYS A 506 -22.66 4.12 -10.45
CA LYS A 506 -23.54 3.26 -9.64
C LYS A 506 -24.94 3.84 -9.47
N MET A 507 -25.06 5.15 -9.22
CA MET A 507 -26.36 5.78 -9.03
C MET A 507 -27.11 5.95 -10.36
N SER A 508 -26.41 6.19 -11.46
CA SER A 508 -26.99 6.45 -12.78
C SER A 508 -27.76 5.26 -13.37
N VAL A 509 -27.50 4.04 -12.88
CA VAL A 509 -28.16 2.82 -13.35
C VAL A 509 -29.43 2.48 -12.57
N VAL A 510 -29.70 3.19 -11.47
CA VAL A 510 -30.89 2.99 -10.64
C VAL A 510 -32.02 3.90 -11.12
N ASP A 511 -33.25 3.37 -11.15
CA ASP A 511 -34.45 4.15 -11.46
C ASP A 511 -34.94 4.91 -10.22
N ALA A 512 -34.15 5.89 -9.77
CA ALA A 512 -34.40 6.71 -8.59
C ALA A 512 -33.84 8.13 -8.78
N ASP A 513 -34.39 9.10 -8.05
CA ASP A 513 -33.82 10.44 -7.99
C ASP A 513 -32.51 10.42 -7.16
N VAL A 514 -31.52 11.21 -7.58
CA VAL A 514 -30.17 11.19 -7.00
C VAL A 514 -29.81 12.51 -6.32
N VAL A 515 -29.39 12.45 -5.05
CA VAL A 515 -28.95 13.63 -4.28
C VAL A 515 -27.50 13.51 -3.83
N TRP A 516 -26.70 14.54 -4.07
CA TRP A 516 -25.35 14.65 -3.53
C TRP A 516 -25.29 15.71 -2.43
N ALA A 517 -24.72 15.39 -1.28
CA ALA A 517 -24.49 16.36 -0.21
C ALA A 517 -23.02 16.71 -0.07
N PHE A 518 -22.73 18.01 0.03
CA PHE A 518 -21.36 18.50 0.16
C PHE A 518 -21.18 19.36 1.39
N ASN A 519 -20.06 19.15 2.08
CA ASN A 519 -19.67 19.99 3.20
C ASN A 519 -19.26 21.42 2.76
N ARG A 520 -18.54 21.52 1.63
CA ARG A 520 -18.07 22.81 1.10
C ARG A 520 -18.45 22.99 -0.35
N ARG A 521 -18.73 24.24 -0.73
CA ARG A 521 -19.05 24.62 -2.11
C ARG A 521 -17.91 24.29 -3.09
N SER A 522 -16.66 24.40 -2.65
CA SER A 522 -15.51 24.05 -3.50
C SER A 522 -15.55 22.58 -3.92
N PHE A 523 -15.93 21.67 -3.03
CA PHE A 523 -16.00 20.24 -3.32
C PHE A 523 -17.16 19.93 -4.27
N ALA A 524 -18.30 20.59 -4.11
CA ALA A 524 -19.40 20.47 -5.06
C ALA A 524 -18.98 20.87 -6.49
N VAL A 525 -18.24 21.98 -6.63
CA VAL A 525 -17.74 22.43 -7.94
C VAL A 525 -16.70 21.46 -8.50
N GLU A 526 -15.73 21.04 -7.68
CA GLU A 526 -14.69 20.07 -8.08
C GLU A 526 -15.26 18.73 -8.52
N THR A 527 -16.28 18.23 -7.83
CA THR A 527 -16.99 17.00 -8.17
C THR A 527 -17.72 17.16 -9.50
N ILE A 528 -18.44 18.26 -9.69
CA ILE A 528 -19.15 18.53 -10.95
C ILE A 528 -18.17 18.68 -12.13
N ASP A 529 -17.05 19.38 -11.93
CA ASP A 529 -15.99 19.51 -12.94
C ASP A 529 -15.41 18.13 -13.27
N THR A 530 -15.14 17.30 -12.26
CA THR A 530 -14.64 15.93 -12.43
C THR A 530 -15.60 15.05 -13.22
N LEU A 531 -16.89 15.12 -12.92
CA LEU A 531 -17.93 14.39 -13.65
C LEU A 531 -18.07 14.90 -15.10
N ALA A 532 -17.95 16.21 -15.32
CA ALA A 532 -17.95 16.78 -16.66
C ALA A 532 -16.73 16.35 -17.47
N ASP A 533 -15.53 16.36 -16.87
CA ASP A 533 -14.28 15.94 -17.50
C ASP A 533 -14.28 14.42 -17.84
N ALA A 534 -15.06 13.63 -17.09
CA ALA A 534 -15.28 12.20 -17.33
C ALA A 534 -16.46 11.90 -18.28
N ASP A 535 -16.98 12.89 -19.00
CA ASP A 535 -18.11 12.77 -19.93
C ASP A 535 -19.41 12.22 -19.27
N ARG A 536 -19.61 12.46 -17.97
CA ARG A 536 -20.84 12.07 -17.24
C ARG A 536 -21.91 13.15 -17.25
N LEU A 537 -21.50 14.41 -17.47
CA LEU A 537 -22.41 15.56 -17.60
C LEU A 537 -22.31 16.11 -19.02
N ALA A 538 -23.46 16.35 -19.65
CA ALA A 538 -23.53 16.89 -21.02
C ALA A 538 -23.00 18.33 -21.12
N ASP A 539 -23.13 19.11 -20.05
CA ASP A 539 -22.70 20.49 -19.94
C ASP A 539 -22.02 20.73 -18.60
N ASN A 540 -20.99 21.59 -18.59
CA ASN A 540 -20.31 21.97 -17.34
C ASN A 540 -21.04 23.14 -16.66
N VAL A 541 -21.23 23.04 -15.33
CA VAL A 541 -21.77 24.12 -14.49
C VAL A 541 -20.69 25.19 -14.26
N SER A 542 -20.72 26.26 -15.05
CA SER A 542 -19.69 27.31 -14.96
C SER A 542 -20.23 28.72 -14.66
N GLY A 543 -19.32 29.63 -14.31
CA GLY A 543 -19.60 31.07 -14.27
C GLY A 543 -20.34 31.56 -13.03
N ARG A 544 -21.56 32.10 -13.21
CA ARG A 544 -22.33 32.73 -12.10
C ARG A 544 -23.02 31.70 -11.22
N ALA A 545 -23.38 30.52 -11.75
CA ALA A 545 -24.07 29.46 -11.04
C ALA A 545 -23.23 28.91 -9.87
N THR A 546 -21.92 28.73 -10.06
CA THR A 546 -21.01 28.18 -9.05
C THR A 546 -20.73 29.09 -7.85
N ARG A 547 -21.29 30.32 -7.82
CA ARG A 547 -21.07 31.30 -6.75
C ARG A 547 -21.84 31.01 -5.46
N SER A 548 -22.89 30.20 -5.52
CA SER A 548 -23.68 29.79 -4.36
C SER A 548 -24.20 28.37 -4.54
N PHE A 549 -24.48 27.66 -3.44
CA PHE A 549 -25.08 26.33 -3.51
C PHE A 549 -26.45 26.34 -4.17
N ALA A 550 -27.26 27.37 -3.94
CA ALA A 550 -28.53 27.54 -4.65
C ALA A 550 -28.32 27.64 -6.17
N GLY A 551 -27.32 28.41 -6.62
CA GLY A 551 -27.01 28.53 -8.05
C GLY A 551 -26.47 27.23 -8.66
N ILE A 552 -25.69 26.45 -7.91
CA ILE A 552 -25.24 25.11 -8.34
C ILE A 552 -26.45 24.18 -8.44
N ARG A 553 -27.31 24.14 -7.42
CA ARG A 553 -28.51 23.30 -7.39
C ARG A 553 -29.46 23.60 -8.54
N ASP A 554 -29.73 24.87 -8.80
CA ASP A 554 -30.58 25.31 -9.92
C ASP A 554 -30.00 24.86 -11.26
N ALA A 555 -28.68 25.03 -11.46
CA ALA A 555 -28.01 24.57 -12.68
C ALA A 555 -28.03 23.04 -12.81
N VAL A 556 -27.78 22.29 -11.73
CA VAL A 556 -27.83 20.82 -11.72
C VAL A 556 -29.23 20.32 -12.08
N SER A 557 -30.29 20.95 -11.58
CA SER A 557 -31.67 20.55 -11.90
C SER A 557 -32.06 20.75 -13.36
N GLU A 558 -31.28 21.51 -14.12
CA GLU A 558 -31.47 21.70 -15.56
C GLU A 558 -30.64 20.70 -16.40
N LEU A 559 -29.71 19.97 -15.77
CA LEU A 559 -28.91 18.95 -16.43
C LEU A 559 -29.70 17.65 -16.64
N ASP A 560 -29.51 17.03 -17.79
CA ASP A 560 -29.95 15.66 -18.05
C ASP A 560 -28.88 14.69 -17.52
N ALA A 561 -28.82 14.54 -16.19
CA ALA A 561 -27.80 13.76 -15.49
C ALA A 561 -28.45 12.72 -14.56
N ALA A 562 -28.53 11.48 -15.02
CA ALA A 562 -29.17 10.39 -14.29
C ALA A 562 -28.55 10.14 -12.90
N GLY A 563 -27.23 10.28 -12.77
CA GLY A 563 -26.52 10.13 -11.49
C GLY A 563 -26.43 11.41 -10.64
N LEU A 564 -27.11 12.49 -11.03
CA LEU A 564 -27.01 13.80 -10.35
C LEU A 564 -28.29 14.64 -10.55
N THR A 565 -29.37 14.29 -9.86
CA THR A 565 -30.65 15.03 -9.95
C THR A 565 -30.63 16.33 -9.16
N THR A 566 -30.00 16.34 -7.99
CA THR A 566 -29.91 17.53 -7.14
C THR A 566 -28.69 17.52 -6.22
N VAL A 567 -28.35 18.68 -5.67
CA VAL A 567 -27.27 18.83 -4.69
C VAL A 567 -27.73 19.58 -3.45
N GLN A 568 -27.16 19.21 -2.31
CA GLN A 568 -27.39 19.87 -1.02
C GLN A 568 -26.08 20.26 -0.37
N SER A 569 -26.13 21.31 0.45
CA SER A 569 -25.00 21.70 1.30
C SER A 569 -25.28 21.31 2.74
N PHE A 570 -24.26 20.87 3.47
CA PHE A 570 -24.40 20.52 4.87
C PHE A 570 -24.99 21.66 5.70
N ASN A 571 -24.52 22.90 5.50
CA ASN A 571 -25.04 24.08 6.22
C ASN A 571 -26.56 24.26 6.01
N HIS A 572 -27.04 24.11 4.78
CA HIS A 572 -28.46 24.27 4.48
C HIS A 572 -29.32 23.16 5.10
N LEU A 573 -28.83 21.91 5.08
CA LEU A 573 -29.51 20.80 5.74
C LEU A 573 -29.52 21.01 7.26
N ASP A 574 -28.39 21.39 7.84
CA ASP A 574 -28.25 21.63 9.27
C ASP A 574 -29.15 22.77 9.77
N GLU A 575 -29.22 23.90 9.07
CA GLU A 575 -30.15 25.01 9.36
C GLU A 575 -31.62 24.56 9.33
N THR A 576 -31.96 23.54 8.54
CA THR A 576 -33.33 23.04 8.43
C THR A 576 -33.70 22.10 9.58
N TYR A 577 -32.73 21.38 10.15
CA TYR A 577 -32.98 20.25 11.05
C TYR A 577 -32.44 20.40 12.48
N ASN A 578 -31.64 21.44 12.76
CA ASN A 578 -31.00 21.65 14.06
C ASN A 578 -31.18 23.10 14.59
N GLU A 579 -32.32 23.76 14.31
CA GLU A 579 -32.71 25.01 15.00
C GLU A 579 -33.13 24.81 16.47
#